data_AF-A0AAN7KGB4-F1
#
_entry.id   AF-A0AAN7KGB4-F1
#
_cell.length_a   1.000
_cell.length_b   1.000
_cell.length_c   1.000
_cell.angle_alpha   90.00
_cell.angle_beta   90.00
_cell.angle_gamma   90.00
#
_symmetry.space_group_name_H-M   'P 1'
#
loop_
_entity.id
_entity.type
_entity.pdbx_description
1 polymer ?
#
loop_
_entity_poly.entity_id
_entity_poly.type
_entity_poly.pdbx_seq_one_letter_code
_entity_poly.pdbx_strand_id
1 'polypeptide(L)'
;MKKQVDAEVHALANVYHIYVERISKRKPGEVLSPHEPAVVKRAINPFLQTDERDIMVVEVRSVPYDFHDRYKAGERTYFYRLLSGSRPL
;
A
#
# COMPACT_ATOMS: atom_id res chain seq x y z
N MET A 1 10.03 12.25 -4.03
CA MET A 1 9.80 12.40 -2.57
C MET A 1 8.40 11.87 -2.26
N LYS A 2 8.20 10.88 -1.38
CA LYS A 2 6.89 10.19 -1.16
C LYS A 2 5.89 11.02 -0.33
N LYS A 3 4.61 10.66 -0.30
CA LYS A 3 3.66 11.19 0.70
C LYS A 3 4.01 10.55 2.05
N GLN A 4 4.48 11.37 2.98
CA GLN A 4 4.76 10.97 4.35
C GLN A 4 3.55 11.34 5.20
N VAL A 5 3.18 10.44 6.10
CA VAL A 5 2.15 10.68 7.12
C VAL A 5 2.91 10.86 8.43
N ASP A 6 2.52 11.87 9.21
CA ASP A 6 3.13 12.12 10.52
C ASP A 6 2.84 10.95 11.47
N ALA A 7 3.64 10.83 12.53
CA ALA A 7 3.41 9.81 13.55
C ALA A 7 1.97 9.90 14.09
N GLU A 8 1.37 8.75 14.40
CA GLU A 8 0.02 8.61 14.98
C GLU A 8 -1.16 8.91 14.04
N VAL A 9 -0.91 9.39 12.80
CA VAL A 9 -1.99 9.56 11.81
C VAL A 9 -2.23 8.25 11.05
N HIS A 10 -3.47 7.77 11.09
CA HIS A 10 -3.89 6.56 10.38
C HIS A 10 -4.12 6.82 8.89
N ALA A 11 -3.94 5.79 8.06
CA ALA A 11 -4.20 5.85 6.62
C ALA A 11 -5.18 4.75 6.18
N LEU A 12 -6.31 5.13 5.61
CA LEU A 12 -7.32 4.18 5.10
C LEU A 12 -6.95 3.63 3.71
N ALA A 13 -6.45 4.49 2.82
CA ALA A 13 -6.16 4.15 1.43
C ALA A 13 -4.96 4.94 0.89
N ASN A 14 -3.84 4.90 1.63
CA ASN A 14 -2.60 5.46 1.09
C ASN A 14 -2.14 4.66 -0.13
N VAL A 15 -1.69 5.39 -1.15
CA VAL A 15 -1.23 4.82 -2.42
C VAL A 15 0.29 4.84 -2.46
N TYR A 16 0.87 3.72 -2.88
CA TYR A 16 2.30 3.58 -3.15
C TYR A 16 2.50 2.91 -4.49
N HIS A 17 3.50 3.36 -5.26
CA HIS A 17 3.96 2.66 -6.46
C HIS A 17 5.31 2.00 -6.19
N ILE A 18 5.50 0.81 -6.77
CA ILE A 18 6.72 0.01 -6.68
C ILE A 18 7.00 -0.64 -8.03
N TYR A 19 8.28 -0.89 -8.30
CA TYR A 19 8.69 -1.74 -9.42
C TYR A 19 8.89 -3.15 -8.88
N VAL A 20 8.32 -4.13 -9.59
CA VAL A 20 8.38 -5.55 -9.22
C VAL A 20 8.83 -6.34 -10.42
N GLU A 21 9.92 -7.09 -10.25
CA GLU A 21 10.37 -8.07 -11.21
C GLU A 21 10.03 -9.47 -10.72
N ARG A 22 9.52 -10.30 -11.62
CA ARG A 22 9.25 -11.70 -11.32
C ARG A 22 10.40 -12.56 -11.84
N ILE A 23 11.32 -12.92 -10.96
CA ILE A 23 12.45 -13.79 -11.25
C ILE A 23 12.18 -15.23 -10.79
N SER A 24 12.75 -16.22 -11.49
CA SER A 24 12.59 -17.64 -11.15
C SER A 24 13.90 -18.40 -11.20
N LYS A 25 14.18 -19.18 -10.15
CA LYS A 25 15.35 -20.09 -10.12
C LYS A 25 15.29 -21.18 -11.21
N ARG A 26 14.09 -21.49 -11.72
CA ARG A 26 13.89 -22.48 -12.79
C ARG A 26 14.16 -21.92 -14.19
N LYS A 27 14.19 -20.59 -14.32
CA LYS A 27 14.49 -19.87 -15.57
C LYS A 27 15.46 -18.73 -15.26
N PRO A 28 16.73 -19.03 -14.96
CA PRO A 28 17.71 -18.02 -14.60
C PRO A 28 17.89 -17.01 -15.73
N GLY A 29 17.97 -15.72 -15.39
CA GLY A 29 18.15 -14.63 -16.36
C GLY A 29 16.89 -14.19 -17.12
N GLU A 30 15.76 -14.88 -16.97
CA GLU A 30 14.49 -14.49 -17.58
C GLU A 30 13.63 -13.71 -16.58
N VAL A 31 13.18 -12.51 -16.97
CA VAL A 31 12.14 -11.77 -16.25
C VAL A 31 10.79 -12.28 -16.74
N LEU A 32 10.04 -12.90 -15.84
CA LEU A 32 8.73 -13.46 -16.15
C LEU A 32 7.65 -12.37 -16.16
N SER A 33 6.53 -12.67 -16.82
CA SER A 33 5.34 -11.82 -16.77
C SER A 33 4.91 -11.55 -15.32
N PRO A 34 4.46 -10.33 -14.99
CA PRO A 34 3.97 -9.99 -13.66
C PRO A 34 2.89 -10.95 -13.16
N HIS A 35 2.81 -11.11 -11.84
CA HIS A 35 1.69 -11.81 -11.22
C HIS A 35 0.41 -10.98 -11.32
N GLU A 36 -0.74 -11.66 -11.39
CA GLU A 36 -2.04 -11.01 -11.25
C GLU A 36 -2.10 -10.19 -9.94
N PRO A 37 -2.70 -8.98 -9.95
CA PRO A 37 -2.69 -8.10 -8.78
C PRO A 37 -3.24 -8.76 -7.51
N ALA A 38 -4.26 -9.61 -7.65
CA ALA A 38 -4.83 -10.36 -6.54
C ALA A 38 -3.84 -11.34 -5.89
N VAL A 39 -2.94 -11.94 -6.69
CA VAL A 39 -1.88 -12.83 -6.17
C VAL A 39 -0.85 -12.02 -5.40
N VAL A 40 -0.46 -10.86 -5.91
CA VAL A 40 0.48 -9.95 -5.23
C VAL A 40 -0.07 -9.52 -3.88
N LYS A 41 -1.33 -9.07 -3.81
CA LYS A 41 -2.00 -8.71 -2.55
C LYS A 41 -1.97 -9.86 -1.54
N ARG A 42 -2.36 -11.07 -1.97
CA ARG A 42 -2.40 -12.26 -1.09
C ARG A 42 -1.01 -12.69 -0.63
N ALA A 43 0.01 -12.51 -1.46
CA ALA A 43 1.38 -12.87 -1.12
C ALA A 43 2.00 -11.87 -0.13
N ILE A 44 1.70 -10.57 -0.25
CA ILE A 44 2.32 -9.53 0.58
C ILE A 44 1.69 -9.45 1.97
N ASN A 45 0.36 -9.49 2.08
CA ASN A 45 -0.35 -9.24 3.34
C ASN A 45 0.13 -10.11 4.51
N PRO A 46 0.41 -11.42 4.37
CA PRO A 46 0.93 -12.24 5.46
C PRO A 46 2.24 -11.71 6.07
N PHE A 47 3.08 -11.02 5.29
CA PHE A 47 4.32 -10.42 5.81
C PHE A 47 4.10 -9.07 6.49
N LEU A 48 2.98 -8.41 6.22
CA LEU A 48 2.64 -7.11 6.81
C LEU A 48 1.78 -7.25 8.07
N GLN A 49 0.94 -8.29 8.11
CA GLN A 49 0.01 -8.59 9.20
C GLN A 49 0.67 -9.44 10.29
N THR A 50 1.83 -9.02 10.77
CA THR A 50 2.47 -9.59 11.96
C THR A 50 1.83 -9.00 13.22
N ASP A 51 1.90 -9.70 14.37
CA ASP A 51 1.23 -9.29 15.62
C ASP A 51 1.52 -7.85 16.08
N GLU A 52 2.66 -7.28 15.66
CA GLU A 52 3.09 -5.91 16.01
C GLU A 52 2.76 -4.85 14.94
N ARG A 53 2.22 -5.23 13.77
CA ARG A 53 2.02 -4.33 12.61
C ARG A 53 0.58 -4.36 12.12
N ASP A 54 -0.12 -3.25 12.33
CA ASP A 54 -1.48 -3.04 11.82
C ASP A 54 -1.46 -2.37 10.42
N ILE A 55 -0.87 -3.07 9.45
CA ILE A 55 -0.80 -2.60 8.05
C ILE A 55 -1.29 -3.69 7.12
N MET A 56 -2.13 -3.32 6.14
CA MET A 56 -2.54 -4.21 5.07
C MET A 56 -2.59 -3.51 3.71
N VAL A 57 -2.28 -4.26 2.66
CA VAL A 57 -2.58 -3.86 1.28
C VAL A 57 -4.04 -4.16 1.01
N VAL A 58 -4.82 -3.10 0.77
CA VAL A 58 -6.25 -3.21 0.45
C VAL A 58 -6.50 -3.42 -1.04
N GLU A 59 -5.63 -2.91 -1.91
CA GLU A 59 -5.76 -2.98 -3.37
C GLU A 59 -4.38 -2.97 -4.06
N VAL A 60 -4.28 -3.65 -5.21
CA VAL A 60 -3.09 -3.66 -6.08
C VAL A 60 -3.55 -3.44 -7.51
N ARG A 61 -2.82 -2.63 -8.28
CA ARG A 61 -3.04 -2.42 -9.71
C ARG A 61 -1.72 -2.38 -10.46
N SER A 62 -1.71 -2.92 -11.68
CA SER A 62 -0.64 -2.62 -12.62
C SER A 62 -0.90 -1.25 -13.23
N VAL A 63 0.15 -0.44 -13.33
CA VAL A 63 0.09 0.95 -13.78
C VAL A 63 1.15 1.19 -14.86
N PRO A 64 0.97 2.19 -15.73
CA PRO A 64 2.01 2.58 -16.69
C PRO A 64 3.35 2.84 -16.00
N TYR A 65 4.45 2.59 -16.72
CA TYR A 65 5.81 2.73 -16.19
C TYR A 65 6.13 4.16 -15.69
N ASP A 66 5.51 5.17 -16.29
CA ASP A 66 5.67 6.58 -15.93
C ASP A 66 4.71 7.04 -14.81
N PHE A 67 3.96 6.12 -14.20
CA PHE A 67 3.06 6.46 -13.11
C PHE A 67 3.83 6.81 -11.85
N HIS A 68 3.44 7.92 -11.20
CA HIS A 68 3.96 8.30 -9.90
C HIS A 68 2.82 8.73 -8.97
N ASP A 69 2.60 7.96 -7.92
CA ASP A 69 1.58 8.14 -6.87
C ASP A 69 1.44 9.59 -6.34
N ARG A 70 2.54 10.29 -6.12
CA ARG A 70 2.54 11.68 -5.62
C ARG A 70 2.20 12.70 -6.69
N TYR A 71 2.88 12.63 -7.85
CA TYR A 71 2.79 13.70 -8.84
C TYR A 71 1.54 13.59 -9.72
N LYS A 72 1.03 12.37 -9.93
CA LYS A 72 -0.21 12.15 -10.68
C LYS A 72 -1.48 12.20 -9.80
N ALA A 73 -1.37 12.35 -8.47
CA ALA A 73 -2.54 12.49 -7.60
C ALA A 73 -3.13 13.90 -7.67
N GLY A 74 -4.40 14.01 -8.08
CA GLY A 74 -5.14 15.27 -8.15
C GLY A 74 -5.53 15.83 -6.77
N GLU A 75 -5.88 14.97 -5.82
CA GLU A 75 -6.33 15.37 -4.48
C GLU A 75 -5.95 14.34 -3.40
N ARG A 76 -6.09 14.75 -2.14
CA ARG A 76 -6.00 13.88 -0.95
C ARG A 76 -7.07 14.30 0.05
N THR A 77 -7.82 13.32 0.53
CA THR A 77 -8.89 13.55 1.51
C THR A 77 -8.45 13.07 2.89
N TYR A 78 -8.72 13.87 3.91
CA TYR A 78 -8.40 13.59 5.32
C TYR A 78 -9.68 13.62 6.14
N PHE A 79 -9.84 12.63 7.01
CA PHE A 79 -10.97 12.53 7.93
C PHE A 79 -10.50 12.73 9.36
N TYR A 80 -11.12 13.67 10.06
CA TYR A 80 -10.92 13.87 11.50
C TYR A 80 -12.16 13.43 12.24
N ARG A 81 -12.00 12.57 13.24
CA ARG A 81 -13.09 12.11 14.10
C ARG A 81 -12.87 12.67 15.51
N LEU A 82 -13.76 13.56 15.92
CA LEU A 82 -13.77 14.12 17.26
C LEU A 82 -14.88 13.42 18.07
N LEU A 83 -14.52 12.80 19.19
CA LEU A 83 -15.47 12.22 20.12
C LEU A 83 -15.67 13.18 21.30
N SER A 84 -16.91 13.58 21.56
CA SER A 84 -17.26 14.40 22.71
C SER A 84 -18.40 13.73 23.49
N GLY A 85 -18.22 13.59 24.79
CA GLY A 85 -19.19 13.02 25.71
C GLY A 85 -18.84 13.42 27.14
N SER A 86 -19.85 13.53 28.01
CA SER A 86 -19.62 13.72 29.44
C SER A 86 -19.03 12.43 30.03
N ARG A 87 -17.89 12.52 30.71
CA ARG A 87 -17.41 11.43 31.59
C ARG A 87 -18.56 11.04 32.56
N PRO A 88 -18.84 9.75 32.80
CA PRO A 88 -19.51 9.39 34.04
C PRO A 88 -18.57 9.78 35.19
N LEU A 89 -19.07 10.58 36.13
CA LEU A 89 -18.41 10.87 37.40
C LEU A 89 -18.32 9.60 38.25
#